data_AF-A0A170SA75-F1
#
_entry.id   AF-A0A170SA75-F1
#
_cell.length_a   1.000
_cell.length_b   1.000
_cell.length_c   1.000
_cell.angle_alpha   90.00
_cell.angle_beta   90.00
_cell.angle_gamma   90.00
#
_symmetry.space_group_name_H-M   'P 1'
#
loop_
_entity.id
_entity.type
_entity.pdbx_description
1 polymer ?
#
loop_
_entity_poly.entity_id
_entity_poly.type
_entity_poly.pdbx_seq_one_letter_code
_entity_poly.pdbx_strand_id
1 'polypeptide(L)' 'MNSDFICLGIITSPHGIKGHVKIKTFTENPQNFTSYGKLTDGITTYEINIIQIVSKNTIIAKINNITS' A
#
# COMPACT_ATOMS: atom_id res chain seq x y z
N MET A 1 12.44 16.64 -7.23
CA MET A 1 11.74 15.71 -6.33
C MET A 1 11.17 16.56 -5.21
N ASN A 2 9.86 16.51 -4.98
CA ASN A 2 9.29 17.26 -3.88
C ASN A 2 9.73 16.59 -2.57
N SER A 3 10.49 17.31 -1.75
CA SER A 3 11.19 16.78 -0.56
C SER A 3 10.27 16.44 0.61
N ASP A 4 8.96 16.68 0.46
CA ASP A 4 7.97 16.60 1.53
C ASP A 4 7.34 15.21 1.69
N PHE A 5 7.65 14.27 0.79
CA PHE A 5 7.11 12.91 0.84
C PHE A 5 8.17 11.89 1.24
N ILE A 6 7.74 10.92 2.04
CA ILE A 6 8.52 9.72 2.35
C ILE A 6 7.89 8.51 1.65
N CYS A 7 8.73 7.64 1.09
CA CYS A 7 8.26 6.39 0.51
C CYS A 7 7.92 5.42 1.64
N LEU A 8 6.65 5.04 1.76
CA LEU A 8 6.19 4.06 2.75
C LEU A 8 6.26 2.62 2.25
N GLY A 9 6.32 2.40 0.94
CA GLY A 9 6.38 1.06 0.36
C GLY A 9 6.25 1.06 -1.16
N ILE A 10 6.34 -0.13 -1.73
CA ILE A 10 6.25 -0.37 -3.17
C ILE A 10 5.24 -1.47 -3.48
N ILE A 11 4.40 -1.28 -4.51
CA ILE A 11 3.57 -2.35 -5.05
C ILE A 11 4.49 -3.32 -5.81
N THR A 12 4.49 -4.59 -5.43
CA THR A 12 5.40 -5.60 -6.02
C THR A 12 4.71 -6.48 -7.05
N SER A 13 3.42 -6.77 -6.86
CA SER A 13 2.66 -7.63 -7.77
C SER A 13 1.15 -7.47 -7.55
N PRO A 14 0.30 -7.78 -8.55
CA PRO A 14 -1.11 -8.03 -8.31
C PRO A 14 -1.32 -9.23 -7.36
N HIS A 15 -2.51 -9.33 -6.77
CA HIS A 15 -2.90 -10.41 -5.88
C HIS A 15 -4.35 -10.86 -6.11
N GLY A 16 -4.51 -12.03 -6.72
CA GLY A 16 -5.82 -12.64 -6.97
C GLY A 16 -6.64 -11.87 -8.01
N ILE A 17 -7.96 -12.09 -8.00
CA ILE A 17 -8.91 -11.54 -8.99
C ILE A 17 -9.76 -10.37 -8.46
N LYS A 18 -9.55 -9.96 -7.21
CA LYS A 18 -10.35 -8.92 -6.53
C LYS A 18 -9.71 -7.51 -6.62
N GLY A 19 -8.73 -7.33 -7.51
CA GLY A 19 -7.97 -6.08 -7.62
C GLY A 19 -7.08 -5.78 -6.41
N HIS A 20 -6.73 -6.78 -5.59
CA HIS A 20 -5.78 -6.59 -4.49
C HIS A 20 -4.34 -6.57 -5.02
N VAL A 21 -3.44 -5.99 -4.24
CA VAL A 21 -2.01 -5.89 -4.57
C VAL A 21 -1.15 -6.34 -3.40
N LYS A 22 0.02 -6.92 -3.70
CA LYS A 22 1.09 -7.10 -2.71
C LYS A 22 1.91 -5.82 -2.63
N ILE A 23 2.15 -5.36 -1.40
CA ILE A 23 2.98 -4.20 -1.13
C ILE A 23 4.11 -4.64 -0.21
N LYS A 24 5.35 -4.31 -0.59
CA LYS A 24 6.48 -4.33 0.33
C LYS A 24 6.46 -3.03 1.12
N THR A 25 6.20 -3.12 2.42
CA THR A 25 6.16 -1.95 3.33
C THR A 25 7.52 -1.69 3.96
N PHE A 26 7.81 -0.40 4.16
CA PHE A 26 8.98 0.11 4.87
C PHE A 26 8.65 0.62 6.28
N THR A 27 7.38 0.54 6.70
CA THR A 27 7.01 0.77 8.09
C THR A 27 7.59 -0.33 8.99
N GLU A 28 8.01 0.03 10.20
CA GLU A 28 8.53 -0.93 11.17
C GLU A 28 7.51 -2.03 11.50
N ASN A 29 6.27 -1.62 11.74
CA ASN A 29 5.13 -2.50 11.85
C ASN A 29 4.26 -2.40 10.57
N PRO A 30 4.00 -3.50 9.85
CA PRO A 30 3.12 -3.52 8.68
C PRO A 30 1.72 -2.95 8.91
N GLN A 31 1.19 -3.05 10.12
CA GLN A 31 -0.13 -2.51 10.48
C GLN A 31 -0.19 -0.98 10.36
N ASN A 32 0.95 -0.31 10.53
CA ASN A 32 1.02 1.15 10.51
C ASN A 32 1.01 1.73 9.09
N PHE A 33 1.06 0.89 8.04
CA PHE A 33 1.14 1.37 6.65
C PHE A 33 -0.01 2.30 6.27
N THR A 34 -1.23 2.02 6.74
CA THR A 34 -2.42 2.83 6.45
C THR A 34 -2.71 3.91 7.50
N SER A 35 -1.92 3.99 8.58
CA SER A 35 -2.09 4.99 9.64
C SER A 35 -1.69 6.41 9.19
N TYR A 36 -0.94 6.53 8.09
CA TYR A 36 -0.54 7.81 7.49
C TYR A 36 -1.68 8.49 6.71
N GLY A 37 -2.84 7.86 6.60
CA GLY A 37 -3.98 8.36 5.83
C GLY A 37 -3.89 8.00 4.35
N LYS A 38 -4.36 8.91 3.48
CA LYS A 38 -4.33 8.68 2.03
C LYS A 38 -2.89 8.73 1.51
N LEU A 39 -2.53 7.79 0.65
CA LEU A 39 -1.18 7.65 0.11
C LEU A 39 -1.14 8.11 -1.35
N THR A 40 0.02 8.55 -1.83
CA THR A 40 0.20 8.99 -3.22
C THR A 40 1.43 8.34 -3.85
N ASP A 41 1.36 8.11 -5.16
CA ASP A 41 2.51 7.75 -6.00
C ASP A 41 3.23 8.99 -6.59
N GLY A 42 2.80 10.20 -6.21
CA GLY A 42 3.27 11.47 -6.75
C GLY A 42 2.39 12.04 -7.87
N ILE A 43 1.40 11.29 -8.37
CA ILE A 43 0.45 11.71 -9.39
C ILE A 43 -0.98 11.66 -8.85
N THR A 44 -1.36 10.52 -8.28
CA THR A 44 -2.72 10.25 -7.80
C THR A 44 -2.71 9.93 -6.31
N THR A 45 -3.80 10.26 -5.62
CA THR A 45 -3.99 9.93 -4.20
C THR A 45 -4.97 8.78 -4.06
N TYR A 46 -4.62 7.81 -3.21
CA TYR A 46 -5.32 6.56 -3.00
C TYR A 46 -5.72 6.38 -1.56
N GLU A 47 -6.89 5.78 -1.35
CA GLU A 47 -7.25 5.21 -0.06
C GLU A 47 -6.96 3.71 -0.10
N ILE A 48 -6.13 3.26 0.85
CA ILE A 48 -5.60 1.89 0.88
C ILE A 48 -6.05 1.23 2.17
N ASN A 49 -6.52 -0.02 2.06
CA ASN A 49 -6.91 -0.85 3.19
C ASN A 49 -6.07 -2.12 3.23
N ILE A 50 -5.50 -2.45 4.39
CA ILE A 50 -4.77 -3.72 4.58
C ILE A 50 -5.81 -4.85 4.65
N ILE A 51 -5.69 -5.83 3.77
CA ILE A 51 -6.52 -7.04 3.77
C ILE A 51 -5.85 -8.13 4.60
N GLN A 52 -4.53 -8.25 4.48
CA GLN A 52 -3.77 -9.29 5.18
C GLN A 52 -2.30 -8.87 5.37
N ILE A 53 -1.72 -9.23 6.51
CA ILE A 53 -0.27 -9.17 6.72
C ILE A 53 0.32 -10.53 6.32
N VAL A 54 1.24 -10.52 5.37
CA VAL A 54 1.87 -11.74 4.83
C VAL A 54 3.17 -12.04 5.55
N SER A 55 3.96 -11.01 5.84
CA SER A 55 5.24 -11.12 6.54
C SER A 55 5.61 -9.79 7.18
N LYS A 56 6.78 -9.72 7.84
CA LYS A 56 7.31 -8.49 8.48
C LYS A 56 7.37 -7.28 7.54
N ASN A 57 7.51 -7.51 6.23
CA ASN A 57 7.68 -6.42 5.26
C ASN A 57 6.69 -6.54 4.10
N THR A 58 5.66 -7.37 4.20
CA THR A 58 4.73 -7.60 3.08
C THR A 58 3.30 -7.63 3.56
N ILE A 59 2.46 -6.84 2.91
CA ILE A 59 1.01 -6.81 3.09
C ILE A 59 0.31 -7.11 1.77
N ILE A 60 -0.91 -7.63 1.85
CA ILE A 60 -1.89 -7.60 0.76
C ILE A 60 -2.85 -6.46 1.07
N ALA A 61 -3.03 -5.57 0.12
CA ALA A 61 -3.85 -4.38 0.28
C ALA A 61 -4.88 -4.25 -0.84
N LYS A 62 -6.01 -3.63 -0.50
CA LYS A 62 -7.03 -3.16 -1.44
C LYS A 62 -6.83 -1.67 -1.66
N ILE A 63 -6.79 -1.27 -2.92
CA ILE A 63 -6.88 0.15 -3.31
C ILE A 63 -8.36 0.42 -3.58
N ASN A 64 -8.93 1.42 -2.92
CA ASN A 64 -10.34 1.76 -3.12
C ASN A 64 -10.60 2.12 -4.60
N ASN A 65 -11.74 1.67 -5.11
CA ASN A 65 -12.17 1.79 -6.51
C ASN A 65 -11.37 0.95 -7.54
N ILE A 66 -10.43 0.11 -7.10
CA ILE A 66 -9.80 -0.90 -7.95
C ILE A 66 -10.43 -2.25 -7.65
N THR A 67 -11.03 -2.88 -8.68
CA THR A 67 -11.83 -4.10 -8.52
C THR A 67 -11.34 -5.30 -9.32
N SER A 68 -10.46 -5.11 -10.31
CA SER A 68 -9.97 -6.18 -11.19
C SER A 68 -8.60 -5.84 -11.76
#